data_AF-A0A523ZYW0-F1
#
_entry.id   AF-A0A523ZYW0-F1
#
_cell.length_a   1.000
_cell.length_b   1.000
_cell.length_c   1.000
_cell.angle_alpha   90.00
_cell.angle_beta   90.00
_cell.angle_gamma   90.00
#
_symmetry.space_group_name_H-M   'P 1'
#
loop_
_entity.id
_entity.type
_entity.pdbx_description
1 polymer ?
#
loop_
_entity_poly.entity_id
_entity_poly.type
_entity_poly.pdbx_seq_one_letter_code
_entity_poly.pdbx_strand_id
1 'polypeptide(L)'
;MPYCPKCGAEFVEGQKYCPSCGQVLEGGGRERVRRPSKVGAVEHLSLGFNLAMAKPMIFAPVLVGGIISIIIDNLGGSRLDLTGFAPILFFASIVSIIGSIITFVLNFATIDMARDAYMNQPLDLGRSFNYALSRIVTFFIASIVAALLSITIILIPVAILMMVIIVMDETGIMDAVSQAFSVLSRDLGDIIVILVVSVVGYALLGWAPLIGGLLTAGFGVVIDIAFIDVYHKYRQEYMTY
;
A
#
# COMPACT_ATOMS: atom_id res chain seq x y z
N MET A 1 13.94 -37.32 -11.14
CA MET A 1 12.86 -36.38 -11.49
C MET A 1 12.15 -36.02 -10.20
N PRO A 2 12.12 -34.74 -9.79
CA PRO A 2 11.48 -34.33 -8.55
C PRO A 2 9.95 -34.17 -8.71
N TYR A 3 9.22 -34.40 -7.61
CA TYR A 3 7.76 -34.35 -7.56
C TYR A 3 7.31 -33.25 -6.60
N CYS A 4 6.24 -32.54 -6.93
CA CYS A 4 5.70 -31.49 -6.08
C CYS A 4 5.15 -32.08 -4.77
N PRO A 5 5.55 -31.59 -3.58
CA PRO A 5 5.10 -32.13 -2.30
C PRO A 5 3.61 -31.92 -2.02
N LYS A 6 2.95 -30.99 -2.75
CA LYS A 6 1.53 -30.66 -2.55
C LYS A 6 0.59 -31.41 -3.48
N CYS A 7 0.96 -31.60 -4.74
CA CYS A 7 0.06 -32.20 -5.75
C CYS A 7 0.61 -33.45 -6.42
N GLY A 8 1.87 -33.83 -6.16
CA GLY A 8 2.51 -34.99 -6.77
C GLY A 8 2.83 -34.84 -8.27
N ALA A 9 2.64 -33.67 -8.88
CA ALA A 9 3.00 -33.45 -10.27
C ALA A 9 4.53 -33.42 -10.45
N GLU A 10 5.01 -34.00 -11.56
CA GLU A 10 6.41 -33.93 -11.97
C GLU A 10 6.78 -32.51 -12.41
N PHE A 11 7.99 -32.08 -12.06
CA PHE A 11 8.50 -30.77 -12.49
C PHE A 11 9.98 -30.87 -12.87
N VAL A 12 10.45 -29.88 -13.64
CA VAL A 12 11.86 -29.80 -14.09
C VAL A 12 12.72 -29.12 -13.01
N GLU A 13 13.87 -29.70 -12.68
CA GLU A 13 14.83 -29.11 -11.74
C GLU A 13 15.21 -27.68 -12.15
N GLY A 14 15.13 -26.74 -11.21
CA GLY A 14 15.33 -25.31 -11.46
C GLY A 14 14.05 -24.47 -11.57
N GLN A 15 12.87 -25.09 -11.63
CA GLN A 15 11.59 -24.36 -11.58
C GLN A 15 11.26 -23.90 -10.14
N LYS A 16 10.91 -22.62 -9.98
CA LYS A 16 10.58 -22.01 -8.67
C LYS A 16 9.19 -22.41 -8.15
N TYR A 17 8.27 -22.75 -9.06
CA TYR A 17 6.87 -23.04 -8.76
C TYR A 17 6.41 -24.28 -9.52
N CYS A 18 5.50 -25.04 -8.91
CA CYS A 18 4.85 -26.16 -9.56
C CYS A 18 3.84 -25.67 -10.60
N PRO A 19 3.94 -26.10 -11.88
CA PRO A 19 3.03 -25.65 -12.94
C PRO A 19 1.59 -26.14 -12.76
N SER A 20 1.37 -27.22 -11.99
CA SER A 20 0.03 -27.80 -11.80
C SER A 20 -0.74 -27.18 -10.63
N CYS A 21 -0.08 -26.76 -9.55
CA CYS A 21 -0.76 -26.29 -8.33
C CYS A 21 -0.23 -24.98 -7.75
N GLY A 22 0.81 -24.40 -8.34
CA GLY A 22 1.41 -23.13 -7.91
C GLY A 22 2.26 -23.20 -6.63
N GLN A 23 2.48 -24.38 -6.05
CA GLN A 23 3.32 -24.54 -4.85
C GLN A 23 4.77 -24.14 -5.12
N VAL A 24 5.37 -23.38 -4.21
CA VAL A 24 6.80 -23.03 -4.24
C VAL A 24 7.66 -24.28 -4.00
N LEU A 25 8.67 -24.50 -4.84
CA LEU A 25 9.54 -25.68 -4.79
C LEU A 25 10.92 -25.29 -4.24
N GLU A 26 11.38 -25.99 -3.20
CA GLU A 26 12.59 -25.61 -2.42
C GLU A 26 13.94 -25.89 -3.14
N GLY A 27 13.93 -26.31 -4.41
CA GLY A 27 15.12 -26.72 -5.16
C GLY A 27 15.81 -25.63 -6.00
N GLY A 28 15.27 -24.41 -6.06
CA GLY A 28 15.96 -23.28 -6.69
C GLY A 28 17.01 -22.73 -5.74
N GLY A 29 18.27 -23.13 -5.92
CA GLY A 29 19.41 -22.74 -5.08
C GLY A 29 19.29 -21.30 -4.59
N ARG A 30 19.14 -21.13 -3.27
CA ARG A 30 19.34 -19.85 -2.60
C ARG A 30 20.82 -19.51 -2.73
N GLU A 31 21.18 -18.93 -3.86
CA GLU A 31 22.38 -18.11 -3.95
C GLU A 31 22.23 -17.09 -2.83
N ARG A 32 22.98 -17.30 -1.74
CA ARG A 32 23.10 -16.35 -0.66
C ARG A 32 23.87 -15.18 -1.24
N VAL A 33 23.17 -14.32 -1.97
CA VAL A 33 23.62 -12.98 -2.26
C VAL A 33 24.04 -12.40 -0.92
N ARG A 34 25.36 -12.21 -0.74
CA ARG A 34 25.90 -11.41 0.35
C ARG A 34 25.21 -10.06 0.24
N ARG A 35 24.19 -9.84 1.06
CA ARG A 35 23.48 -8.57 1.12
C ARG A 35 24.51 -7.50 1.47
N PRO A 36 24.65 -6.43 0.68
CA PRO A 36 25.43 -5.29 1.10
C PRO A 36 24.84 -4.79 2.42
N SER A 37 25.68 -4.76 3.45
CA SER A 37 25.33 -4.17 4.74
C SER A 37 25.04 -2.69 4.50
N LYS A 38 23.80 -2.27 4.78
CA LYS A 38 23.22 -0.95 4.52
C LYS A 38 22.79 -0.71 3.07
N VAL A 39 21.79 -1.47 2.62
CA VAL A 39 20.76 -0.95 1.71
C VAL A 39 20.23 0.34 2.34
N GLY A 40 20.47 1.48 1.72
CA GLY A 40 20.07 2.78 2.25
C GLY A 40 18.68 3.21 1.75
N ALA A 41 18.11 4.25 2.36
CA ALA A 41 16.81 4.83 2.00
C ALA A 41 16.56 5.02 0.48
N VAL A 42 17.58 5.44 -0.26
CA VAL A 42 17.48 5.65 -1.71
C VAL A 42 17.22 4.34 -2.46
N GLU A 43 17.78 3.23 -1.97
CA GLU A 43 17.59 1.92 -2.58
C GLU A 43 16.14 1.45 -2.37
N HIS A 44 15.58 1.62 -1.17
CA HIS A 44 14.16 1.37 -0.87
C HIS A 44 13.22 2.16 -1.80
N LEU A 45 13.51 3.45 -2.00
CA LEU A 45 12.73 4.31 -2.91
C LEU A 45 12.89 3.89 -4.38
N SER A 46 14.11 3.58 -4.80
CA SER A 46 14.39 3.13 -6.17
C SER A 46 13.72 1.79 -6.48
N LEU A 47 13.69 0.88 -5.51
CA LEU A 47 12.98 -0.38 -5.61
C LEU A 47 11.48 -0.12 -5.76
N GLY A 48 10.92 0.74 -4.90
CA GLY A 48 9.52 1.14 -4.98
C GLY A 48 9.15 1.70 -6.35
N PHE A 49 9.97 2.61 -6.88
CA PHE A 49 9.76 3.20 -8.20
C PHE A 49 9.86 2.17 -9.32
N ASN A 50 10.93 1.36 -9.33
CA ASN A 50 11.15 0.35 -10.36
C ASN A 50 10.05 -0.71 -10.35
N LEU A 51 9.60 -1.15 -9.17
CA LEU A 51 8.54 -2.14 -9.03
C LEU A 51 7.20 -1.57 -9.50
N ALA A 52 6.88 -0.33 -9.13
CA ALA A 52 5.66 0.33 -9.57
C ALA A 52 5.63 0.50 -11.10
N MET A 53 6.76 0.84 -11.72
CA MET A 53 6.87 0.97 -13.17
C MET A 53 6.85 -0.38 -13.89
N ALA A 54 7.42 -1.43 -13.29
CA ALA A 54 7.38 -2.78 -13.85
C ALA A 54 5.96 -3.39 -13.80
N LYS A 55 5.14 -2.99 -12.83
CA LYS A 55 3.78 -3.50 -12.61
C LYS A 55 2.77 -2.35 -12.46
N PRO A 56 2.39 -1.69 -13.57
CA PRO A 56 1.52 -0.49 -13.51
C PRO A 56 0.11 -0.77 -12.96
N MET A 57 -0.31 -2.04 -12.89
CA MET A 57 -1.61 -2.40 -12.32
C MET A 57 -1.74 -2.04 -10.83
N ILE A 58 -0.64 -1.81 -10.09
CA ILE A 58 -0.68 -1.36 -8.68
C ILE A 58 -1.34 0.02 -8.56
N PHE A 59 -1.31 0.85 -9.62
CA PHE A 59 -1.96 2.15 -9.63
C PHE A 59 -3.48 2.07 -9.81
N ALA A 60 -4.04 0.89 -10.14
CA ALA A 60 -5.46 0.75 -10.47
C ALA A 60 -6.41 1.26 -9.37
N PRO A 61 -6.27 0.92 -8.07
CA PRO A 61 -7.19 1.42 -7.05
C PRO A 61 -7.12 2.93 -6.91
N VAL A 62 -5.91 3.50 -6.99
CA VAL A 62 -5.69 4.94 -6.90
C VAL A 62 -6.32 5.69 -8.08
N LEU A 63 -6.16 5.18 -9.30
CA LEU A 63 -6.77 5.76 -10.50
C LEU A 63 -8.30 5.71 -10.42
N VAL A 64 -8.86 4.57 -10.01
CA VAL A 64 -10.30 4.42 -9.80
C VAL A 64 -10.80 5.40 -8.74
N GLY A 65 -10.10 5.51 -7.61
CA GLY A 65 -10.42 6.47 -6.55
C GLY A 65 -10.38 7.92 -7.03
N GLY A 66 -9.37 8.28 -7.83
CA GLY A 66 -9.25 9.61 -8.44
C GLY A 66 -10.41 9.94 -9.39
N ILE A 67 -10.80 8.99 -10.25
CA ILE A 67 -11.95 9.15 -11.16
C ILE A 67 -13.25 9.31 -10.37
N ILE A 68 -13.46 8.50 -9.34
CA ILE A 68 -14.65 8.59 -8.46
C ILE A 68 -14.72 9.97 -7.80
N SER A 69 -13.60 10.47 -7.26
CA SER A 69 -13.55 11.81 -6.66
C SER A 69 -13.89 12.91 -7.67
N ILE A 70 -13.35 12.86 -8.89
CA ILE A 70 -13.68 13.83 -9.95
C ILE A 70 -15.18 13.79 -10.29
N ILE A 71 -15.76 12.60 -10.42
CA ILE A 71 -17.19 12.44 -10.71
C ILE A 71 -18.03 13.05 -9.59
N ILE A 72 -17.67 12.80 -8.33
CA ILE A 72 -18.39 13.30 -7.16
C ILE A 72 -18.27 14.81 -7.02
N ASP A 73 -17.08 15.37 -7.24
CA ASP A 73 -16.85 16.81 -7.19
C ASP A 73 -17.65 17.54 -8.28
N ASN A 74 -17.81 16.94 -9.47
CA ASN A 74 -18.64 17.50 -10.53
C ASN A 74 -20.16 17.35 -10.25
N LEU A 75 -20.59 16.24 -9.63
CA LEU A 75 -21.98 16.01 -9.23
C LEU A 75 -22.42 16.86 -8.04
N GLY A 76 -21.52 17.08 -7.06
CA GLY A 76 -21.78 17.89 -5.88
C GLY A 76 -21.44 19.39 -6.05
N GLY A 77 -20.59 19.71 -7.03
CA GLY A 77 -20.03 21.05 -7.27
C GLY A 77 -20.64 21.82 -8.43
N SER A 78 -21.67 21.31 -9.11
CA SER A 78 -22.58 22.22 -9.80
C SER A 78 -23.04 23.23 -8.77
N ARG A 79 -22.59 24.48 -8.94
CA ARG A 79 -22.91 25.68 -8.15
C ARG A 79 -24.40 25.95 -8.24
N LEU A 80 -25.19 25.01 -7.73
CA LEU A 80 -26.63 25.00 -7.77
C LEU A 80 -27.03 26.02 -6.73
N ASP A 81 -27.35 27.18 -7.27
CA ASP A 81 -28.03 28.29 -6.63
C ASP A 81 -28.91 27.79 -5.48
N LEU A 82 -28.61 28.24 -4.26
CA LEU A 82 -29.08 27.76 -2.95
C LEU A 82 -30.59 27.91 -2.72
N THR A 83 -31.37 28.15 -3.77
CA THR A 83 -32.72 28.70 -3.69
C THR A 83 -33.82 27.71 -4.11
N GLY A 84 -33.49 26.49 -4.57
CA GLY A 84 -34.47 25.65 -5.29
C GLY A 84 -34.93 24.33 -4.68
N PHE A 85 -34.04 23.37 -4.40
CA PHE A 85 -34.44 21.96 -4.31
C PHE A 85 -33.68 21.13 -3.25
N ALA A 86 -34.29 20.96 -2.09
CA ALA A 86 -33.81 20.08 -1.01
C ALA A 86 -33.58 18.59 -1.39
N PRO A 87 -34.38 17.96 -2.28
CA PRO A 87 -34.19 16.54 -2.63
C PRO A 87 -32.87 16.25 -3.38
N ILE A 88 -32.39 17.21 -4.18
CA ILE A 88 -31.16 17.05 -4.98
C ILE A 88 -29.93 17.08 -4.05
N LEU A 89 -29.94 17.98 -3.06
CA LEU A 89 -28.86 18.06 -2.06
C LEU A 89 -28.75 16.79 -1.21
N PHE A 90 -29.88 16.18 -0.85
CA PHE A 90 -29.89 14.91 -0.12
C PHE A 90 -29.30 13.75 -0.95
N PHE A 91 -29.61 13.70 -2.25
CA PHE A 91 -29.03 12.67 -3.11
C PHE A 91 -27.52 12.88 -3.30
N ALA A 92 -27.09 14.13 -3.51
CA ALA A 92 -25.67 14.46 -3.65
C ALA A 92 -24.86 14.10 -2.40
N SER A 93 -25.40 14.32 -1.20
CA SER A 93 -24.71 13.97 0.04
C SER A 93 -24.55 12.46 0.23
N ILE A 94 -25.56 11.66 -0.10
CA ILE A 94 -25.46 10.19 -0.07
C ILE A 94 -24.39 9.70 -1.05
N VAL A 95 -24.37 10.22 -2.28
CA VAL A 95 -23.37 9.84 -3.29
C VAL A 95 -21.96 10.21 -2.83
N SER A 96 -21.78 11.37 -2.21
CA SER A 96 -20.50 11.79 -1.63
C SER A 96 -20.04 10.88 -0.49
N ILE A 97 -20.94 10.48 0.41
CA ILE A 97 -20.63 9.53 1.49
C ILE A 97 -20.24 8.15 0.94
N ILE A 98 -21.00 7.63 -0.03
CA ILE A 98 -20.68 6.34 -0.65
C ILE A 98 -19.32 6.40 -1.34
N GLY A 99 -19.05 7.48 -2.06
CA GLY A 99 -17.77 7.67 -2.72
C GLY A 99 -16.60 7.80 -1.77
N SER A 100 -16.75 8.52 -0.66
CA SER A 100 -15.68 8.63 0.34
C SER A 100 -15.37 7.27 0.98
N ILE A 101 -16.39 6.44 1.22
CA ILE A 101 -16.21 5.06 1.68
C ILE A 101 -15.47 4.23 0.63
N ILE A 102 -15.85 4.32 -0.65
CA ILE A 102 -15.19 3.56 -1.72
C ILE A 102 -13.73 4.00 -1.86
N THR A 103 -13.44 5.30 -1.90
CA THR A 103 -12.08 5.83 -1.97
C THR A 103 -11.26 5.43 -0.74
N PHE A 104 -11.87 5.43 0.46
CA PHE A 104 -11.25 4.92 1.68
C PHE A 104 -10.83 3.46 1.53
N VAL A 105 -11.72 2.58 1.06
CA VAL A 105 -11.41 1.16 0.80
C VAL A 105 -10.31 1.00 -0.25
N LEU A 106 -10.35 1.79 -1.32
CA LEU A 106 -9.35 1.74 -2.40
C LEU A 106 -7.94 2.12 -1.93
N ASN A 107 -7.81 3.01 -0.93
CA ASN A 107 -6.51 3.31 -0.34
C ASN A 107 -5.89 2.07 0.33
N PHE A 108 -6.66 1.26 1.06
CA PHE A 108 -6.14 0.01 1.63
C PHE A 108 -5.90 -1.07 0.57
N ALA A 109 -6.76 -1.13 -0.45
CA ALA A 109 -6.54 -2.02 -1.59
C ALA A 109 -5.22 -1.67 -2.32
N THR A 110 -4.81 -0.40 -2.33
CA THR A 110 -3.53 0.04 -2.87
C THR A 110 -2.35 -0.53 -2.09
N ILE A 111 -2.39 -0.47 -0.75
CA ILE A 111 -1.33 -1.03 0.10
C ILE A 111 -1.26 -2.56 -0.07
N ASP A 112 -2.42 -3.25 -0.17
CA ASP A 112 -2.47 -4.70 -0.39
C ASP A 112 -1.93 -5.08 -1.78
N MET A 113 -2.29 -4.35 -2.84
CA MET A 113 -1.72 -4.57 -4.17
C MET A 113 -0.23 -4.25 -4.23
N ALA A 114 0.24 -3.24 -3.49
CA ALA A 114 1.67 -2.93 -3.36
C ALA A 114 2.43 -4.08 -2.67
N ARG A 115 1.85 -4.68 -1.62
CA ARG A 115 2.37 -5.89 -0.97
C ARG A 115 2.40 -7.07 -1.94
N ASP A 116 1.33 -7.31 -2.68
CA ASP A 116 1.25 -8.41 -3.65
C ASP A 116 2.28 -8.25 -4.78
N ALA A 117 2.44 -7.03 -5.29
CA ALA A 117 3.48 -6.72 -6.27
C ALA A 117 4.87 -7.02 -5.74
N TYR A 118 5.15 -6.60 -4.51
CA TYR A 118 6.43 -6.78 -3.83
C TYR A 118 6.72 -8.27 -3.59
N MET A 119 5.71 -9.04 -3.21
CA MET A 119 5.79 -10.49 -3.01
C MET A 119 5.70 -11.31 -4.30
N ASN A 120 5.63 -10.67 -5.47
CA ASN A 120 5.42 -11.32 -6.77
C ASN A 120 4.16 -12.20 -6.85
N GLN A 121 3.09 -11.79 -6.16
CA GLN A 121 1.76 -12.38 -6.25
C GLN A 121 0.97 -11.79 -7.44
N PRO A 122 -0.07 -12.49 -7.94
CA PRO A 122 -0.93 -11.96 -8.98
C PRO A 122 -1.66 -10.70 -8.49
N LEU A 123 -1.65 -9.66 -9.32
CA LEU A 123 -2.33 -8.40 -9.03
C LEU A 123 -3.79 -8.48 -9.46
N ASP A 124 -4.69 -8.44 -8.48
CA ASP A 124 -6.14 -8.48 -8.72
C ASP A 124 -6.83 -7.43 -7.84
N LEU A 125 -7.33 -6.37 -8.49
CA LEU A 125 -8.04 -5.29 -7.81
C LEU A 125 -9.29 -5.77 -7.07
N GLY A 126 -10.02 -6.73 -7.64
CA GLY A 126 -11.25 -7.26 -7.03
C GLY A 126 -10.93 -8.03 -5.75
N ARG A 127 -9.85 -8.82 -5.75
CA ARG A 127 -9.35 -9.51 -4.56
C ARG A 127 -8.94 -8.53 -3.46
N SER A 128 -8.10 -7.54 -3.79
CA SER A 128 -7.62 -6.55 -2.81
C SER A 128 -8.74 -5.64 -2.29
N PHE A 129 -9.71 -5.27 -3.14
CA PHE A 129 -10.89 -4.52 -2.72
C PHE A 129 -11.76 -5.32 -1.76
N ASN A 130 -12.04 -6.60 -2.08
CA ASN A 130 -12.83 -7.46 -1.20
C ASN A 130 -12.10 -7.74 0.13
N TYR A 131 -10.78 -7.94 0.08
CA TYR A 131 -9.96 -8.03 1.29
C TYR A 131 -10.10 -6.76 2.14
N ALA A 132 -9.94 -5.59 1.55
CA ALA A 132 -10.10 -4.31 2.24
C ALA A 132 -11.50 -4.14 2.85
N LEU A 133 -12.55 -4.52 2.13
CA LEU A 133 -13.94 -4.44 2.58
C LEU A 133 -14.24 -5.43 3.72
N SER A 134 -13.68 -6.64 3.67
CA SER A 134 -13.86 -7.66 4.72
C SER A 134 -13.28 -7.24 6.07
N ARG A 135 -12.27 -6.36 6.06
CA ARG A 135 -11.59 -5.86 7.27
C ARG A 135 -11.87 -4.37 7.53
N ILE A 136 -12.96 -3.84 6.98
CA ILE A 136 -13.29 -2.41 7.03
C ILE A 136 -13.32 -1.85 8.45
N VAL A 137 -13.78 -2.63 9.43
CA VAL A 137 -13.85 -2.20 10.84
C VAL A 137 -12.46 -1.99 11.42
N THR A 138 -11.54 -2.93 11.19
CA THR A 138 -10.15 -2.82 11.65
C THR A 138 -9.46 -1.62 11.00
N PHE A 139 -9.65 -1.44 9.69
CA PHE A 139 -9.10 -0.31 8.96
C PHE A 139 -9.67 1.04 9.38
N PHE A 140 -10.97 1.09 9.71
CA PHE A 140 -11.61 2.28 10.23
C PHE A 140 -10.99 2.70 11.57
N ILE A 141 -10.89 1.78 12.53
CA ILE A 141 -10.28 2.07 13.84
C ILE A 141 -8.79 2.42 13.66
N ALA A 142 -8.07 1.72 12.79
CA ALA A 142 -6.68 2.00 12.48
C ALA A 142 -6.49 3.42 11.89
N SER A 143 -7.39 3.86 11.02
CA SER A 143 -7.33 5.21 10.43
C SER A 143 -7.50 6.32 11.46
N ILE A 144 -8.33 6.11 12.50
CA ILE A 144 -8.48 7.05 13.61
C ILE A 144 -7.17 7.14 14.41
N VAL A 145 -6.56 6.00 14.72
CA VAL A 145 -5.28 5.95 15.43
C VAL A 145 -4.16 6.59 14.58
N ALA A 146 -4.09 6.26 13.30
CA ALA A 146 -3.15 6.84 12.35
C ALA A 146 -3.31 8.37 12.27
N ALA A 147 -4.54 8.87 12.21
CA ALA A 147 -4.82 10.30 12.19
C ALA A 147 -4.35 10.99 13.48
N LEU A 148 -4.61 10.41 14.65
CA LEU A 148 -4.14 10.94 15.93
C LEU A 148 -2.61 10.98 16.03
N LEU A 149 -1.92 9.93 15.56
CA LEU A 149 -0.45 9.91 15.50
C LEU A 149 0.09 10.97 14.52
N SER A 150 -0.58 11.14 13.38
CA SER A 150 -0.17 12.07 12.32
C SER A 150 -0.31 13.55 12.70
N ILE A 151 -1.01 13.89 13.80
CA ILE A 151 -1.05 15.27 14.32
C ILE A 151 0.37 15.78 14.62
N THR A 152 1.26 14.89 15.05
CA THR A 152 2.67 15.22 15.28
C THR A 152 3.52 14.79 14.09
N ILE A 153 4.32 15.70 13.55
CA ILE A 153 5.19 15.43 12.39
C ILE A 153 6.12 14.23 12.64
N ILE A 154 6.57 14.06 13.90
CA ILE A 154 7.50 13.00 14.33
C ILE A 154 6.87 11.60 14.24
N LEU A 155 5.55 11.46 14.44
CA LEU A 155 4.87 10.16 14.46
C LEU A 155 4.19 9.80 13.13
N ILE A 156 4.29 10.65 12.11
CA ILE A 156 3.82 10.33 10.75
C ILE A 156 4.41 9.00 10.23
N PRO A 157 5.72 8.70 10.35
CA PRO A 157 6.24 7.41 9.92
C PRO A 157 5.63 6.22 10.65
N VAL A 158 5.33 6.38 11.94
CA VAL A 158 4.69 5.32 12.74
C VAL A 158 3.29 5.05 12.21
N ALA A 159 2.53 6.10 11.88
CA ALA A 159 1.19 5.95 11.30
C ALA A 159 1.23 5.19 9.95
N ILE A 160 2.16 5.54 9.06
CA ILE A 160 2.32 4.86 7.76
C ILE A 160 2.74 3.40 7.96
N LEU A 161 3.78 3.16 8.77
CA LEU A 161 4.27 1.81 9.07
C LEU A 161 3.20 0.93 9.71
N MET A 162 2.43 1.47 10.65
CA MET A 162 1.32 0.75 11.28
C MET A 162 0.32 0.26 10.22
N MET A 163 -0.04 1.11 9.25
CA MET A 163 -0.97 0.71 8.19
C MET A 163 -0.39 -0.39 7.31
N VAL A 164 0.87 -0.26 6.92
CA VAL A 164 1.61 -1.29 6.17
C VAL A 164 1.63 -2.62 6.93
N ILE A 165 1.90 -2.60 8.24
CA ILE A 165 1.96 -3.79 9.09
C ILE A 165 0.60 -4.48 9.21
N ILE A 166 -0.48 -3.72 9.43
CA ILE A 166 -1.85 -4.28 9.53
C ILE A 166 -2.23 -5.01 8.24
N VAL A 167 -1.85 -4.47 7.07
CA VAL A 167 -2.10 -5.11 5.78
C VAL A 167 -1.18 -6.30 5.56
N MET A 168 0.12 -6.18 5.86
CA MET A 168 1.11 -7.22 5.58
C MET A 168 1.00 -8.46 6.47
N ASP A 169 0.77 -8.25 7.76
CA ASP A 169 0.80 -9.32 8.76
C ASP A 169 -0.59 -9.68 9.27
N GLU A 170 -1.62 -8.98 8.78
CA GLU A 170 -3.00 -9.20 9.16
C GLU A 170 -3.25 -9.07 10.69
N THR A 171 -2.44 -8.27 11.38
CA THR A 171 -2.48 -8.10 12.83
C THR A 171 -3.48 -7.04 13.30
N GLY A 172 -3.73 -7.02 14.62
CA GLY A 172 -4.50 -5.98 15.26
C GLY A 172 -3.72 -4.67 15.40
N ILE A 173 -4.45 -3.60 15.75
CA ILE A 173 -3.90 -2.24 15.79
C ILE A 173 -2.83 -2.10 16.87
N MET A 174 -3.05 -2.69 18.05
CA MET A 174 -2.09 -2.58 19.17
C MET A 174 -0.74 -3.21 18.81
N ASP A 175 -0.77 -4.41 18.22
CA ASP A 175 0.43 -5.11 17.79
C ASP A 175 1.15 -4.32 16.69
N ALA A 176 0.40 -3.81 15.72
CA ALA A 176 0.94 -3.01 14.63
C ALA A 176 1.60 -1.71 15.10
N VAL A 177 1.03 -1.01 16.08
CA VAL A 177 1.62 0.20 16.66
C VAL A 177 2.95 -0.12 17.34
N SER A 178 2.96 -1.14 18.21
CA SER A 178 4.18 -1.56 18.93
C SER A 178 5.29 -1.96 17.96
N GLN A 179 4.92 -2.70 16.91
CA GLN A 179 5.84 -3.14 15.87
C GLN A 179 6.32 -1.98 15.01
N ALA A 180 5.47 -1.00 14.67
CA ALA A 180 5.85 0.21 13.94
C ALA A 180 6.88 1.05 14.72
N PHE A 181 6.72 1.21 16.04
CA PHE A 181 7.73 1.88 16.88
C PHE A 181 9.05 1.10 16.92
N SER A 182 8.96 -0.23 16.95
CA SER A 182 10.14 -1.09 16.95
C SER A 182 10.92 -0.96 15.63
N VAL A 183 10.22 -0.92 14.49
CA VAL A 183 10.81 -0.66 13.17
C VAL A 183 11.43 0.74 13.13
N LEU A 184 10.68 1.77 13.56
CA LEU A 184 11.15 3.16 13.57
C LEU A 184 12.42 3.35 14.40
N SER A 185 12.49 2.76 15.58
CA SER A 185 13.64 2.93 16.48
C SER A 185 14.92 2.28 15.96
N ARG A 186 14.82 1.25 15.11
CA ARG A 186 15.98 0.54 14.56
C ARG A 186 16.46 1.12 13.25
N ASP A 187 15.53 1.43 12.35
CA ASP A 187 15.83 1.93 11.00
C ASP A 187 15.52 3.43 10.85
N LEU A 188 15.67 4.19 11.95
CA LEU A 188 15.30 5.60 12.04
C LEU A 188 15.91 6.44 10.91
N GLY A 189 17.18 6.19 10.57
CA GLY A 189 17.89 6.94 9.53
C GLY A 189 17.24 6.78 8.16
N ASP A 190 16.91 5.55 7.76
CA ASP A 190 16.33 5.31 6.45
C ASP A 190 14.90 5.82 6.36
N ILE A 191 14.12 5.63 7.43
CA ILE A 191 12.74 6.11 7.52
C ILE A 191 12.67 7.64 7.49
N ILE A 192 13.58 8.34 8.17
CA ILE A 192 13.65 9.81 8.13
C ILE A 192 13.93 10.30 6.71
N VAL A 193 14.87 9.67 5.99
CA VAL A 193 15.18 10.07 4.62
C VAL A 193 13.98 9.83 3.69
N ILE A 194 13.31 8.69 3.79
CA ILE A 194 12.08 8.41 3.04
C ILE A 194 11.01 9.46 3.36
N LEU A 195 10.84 9.85 4.63
CA LEU A 195 9.91 10.89 5.03
C LEU A 195 10.26 12.27 4.46
N VAL A 196 11.54 12.67 4.47
CA VAL A 196 11.96 13.94 3.89
C VAL A 196 11.69 13.94 2.37
N VAL A 197 12.03 12.85 1.68
CA VAL A 197 11.76 12.70 0.25
C VAL A 197 10.26 12.73 -0.02
N SER A 198 9.44 12.10 0.82
CA SER A 198 7.99 12.11 0.63
C SER A 198 7.40 13.50 0.79
N VAL A 199 7.79 14.25 1.83
CA VAL A 199 7.33 15.64 2.03
C VAL A 199 7.71 16.54 0.86
N VAL A 200 8.96 16.47 0.40
CA VAL A 200 9.43 17.25 -0.75
C VAL A 200 8.71 16.84 -2.03
N GLY A 201 8.55 15.53 -2.26
CA GLY A 201 7.85 15.00 -3.43
C GLY A 201 6.40 15.44 -3.49
N TYR A 202 5.66 15.35 -2.38
CA TYR A 202 4.28 15.83 -2.31
C TYR A 202 4.16 17.35 -2.52
N ALA A 203 5.08 18.13 -1.95
CA ALA A 203 5.09 19.58 -2.15
C ALA A 203 5.32 19.97 -3.62
N LEU A 204 6.29 19.33 -4.29
CA LEU A 204 6.61 19.59 -5.69
C LEU A 204 5.50 19.12 -6.63
N LEU A 205 4.97 17.91 -6.43
CA LEU A 205 3.90 17.35 -7.28
C LEU A 205 2.57 18.08 -7.09
N GLY A 206 2.31 18.60 -5.88
CA GLY A 206 1.12 19.39 -5.59
C GLY A 206 1.06 20.73 -6.35
N TRP A 207 2.19 21.24 -6.83
CA TRP A 207 2.23 22.48 -7.63
C TRP A 207 1.89 22.26 -9.11
N ALA A 208 1.83 21.01 -9.58
CA ALA A 208 1.49 20.71 -10.96
C ALA A 208 -0.03 20.92 -11.20
N PRO A 209 -0.44 21.89 -12.05
CA PRO A 209 -1.84 22.08 -12.37
C PRO A 209 -2.38 20.86 -13.14
N LEU A 210 -3.67 20.55 -12.95
CA LEU A 210 -4.45 19.50 -13.62
C LEU A 210 -4.05 18.04 -13.31
N ILE A 211 -2.76 17.71 -13.26
CA ILE A 211 -2.27 16.32 -13.10
C ILE A 211 -1.69 16.10 -11.69
N GLY A 212 -1.52 17.14 -10.89
CA GLY A 212 -0.93 17.07 -9.55
C GLY A 212 -1.58 15.99 -8.67
N GLY A 213 -2.92 15.89 -8.67
CA GLY A 213 -3.63 14.87 -7.88
C GLY A 213 -3.35 13.43 -8.30
N LEU A 214 -3.20 13.16 -9.60
CA LEU A 214 -2.84 11.83 -10.09
C LEU A 214 -1.37 11.50 -9.80
N LEU A 215 -0.48 12.49 -9.96
CA LEU A 215 0.95 12.33 -9.67
C LEU A 215 1.23 12.11 -8.19
N THR A 216 0.59 12.87 -7.30
CA THR A 216 0.73 12.68 -5.85
C THR A 216 0.24 11.31 -5.43
N ALA A 217 -0.87 10.86 -6.00
CA ALA A 217 -1.43 9.57 -5.66
C ALA A 217 -0.55 8.41 -6.19
N GLY A 218 0.00 8.53 -7.40
CA GLY A 218 0.99 7.58 -7.90
C GLY A 218 2.30 7.61 -7.09
N PHE A 219 2.75 8.77 -6.66
CA PHE A 219 3.90 8.90 -5.78
C PHE A 219 3.64 8.23 -4.41
N GLY A 220 2.42 8.31 -3.89
CA GLY A 220 2.00 7.58 -2.68
C GLY A 220 2.23 6.08 -2.78
N VAL A 221 1.90 5.46 -3.92
CA VAL A 221 2.17 4.02 -4.17
C VAL A 221 3.66 3.70 -4.05
N VAL A 222 4.53 4.55 -4.58
CA VAL A 222 5.99 4.35 -4.50
C VAL A 222 6.46 4.43 -3.06
N ILE A 223 5.94 5.36 -2.28
CA ILE A 223 6.23 5.51 -0.86
C ILE A 223 5.73 4.28 -0.08
N ASP A 224 4.52 3.80 -0.35
CA ASP A 224 3.96 2.60 0.29
C ASP A 224 4.84 1.37 0.05
N ILE A 225 5.30 1.15 -1.20
CA ILE A 225 6.23 0.04 -1.50
C ILE A 225 7.56 0.21 -0.76
N ALA A 226 8.09 1.42 -0.67
CA ALA A 226 9.33 1.67 0.07
C ALA A 226 9.18 1.32 1.57
N PHE A 227 8.05 1.68 2.20
CA PHE A 227 7.76 1.30 3.57
C PHE A 227 7.52 -0.22 3.74
N ILE A 228 6.89 -0.86 2.75
CA ILE A 228 6.74 -2.33 2.70
C ILE A 228 8.12 -3.01 2.69
N ASP A 229 9.07 -2.52 1.90
CA ASP A 229 10.42 -3.08 1.82
C ASP A 229 11.19 -2.90 3.14
N VAL A 230 11.13 -1.69 3.73
CA VAL A 230 11.71 -1.41 5.06
C VAL A 230 11.15 -2.38 6.11
N TYR A 231 9.82 -2.50 6.17
CA TYR A 231 9.18 -3.39 7.13
C TYR A 231 9.50 -4.87 6.89
N HIS A 232 9.48 -5.31 5.63
CA HIS A 232 9.78 -6.68 5.27
C HIS A 232 11.21 -7.08 5.65
N LYS A 233 12.17 -6.19 5.42
CA LYS A 233 13.57 -6.40 5.80
C LYS A 233 13.71 -6.50 7.32
N TYR A 234 13.09 -5.58 8.06
CA TYR A 234 13.02 -5.66 9.53
C TYR A 234 12.44 -7.00 10.01
N ARG A 235 11.34 -7.45 9.41
CA ARG A 235 10.70 -8.73 9.75
C ARG A 235 11.63 -9.92 9.51
N GLN A 236 12.35 -9.94 8.39
CA GLN A 236 13.29 -11.02 8.08
C GLN A 236 14.50 -11.06 9.01
N GLU A 237 14.98 -9.91 9.48
CA GLU A 237 16.17 -9.85 10.34
C GLU A 237 15.87 -10.17 11.80
N TYR A 238 14.64 -9.90 12.26
CA TYR A 238 14.34 -9.89 13.71
C TYR A 238 13.15 -10.74 14.15
N MET A 239 12.35 -11.28 13.23
CA MET A 239 11.14 -12.04 13.57
C MET A 239 11.12 -13.48 13.05
N THR A 240 12.23 -13.96 12.46
CA THR A 240 12.40 -15.39 12.17
C THR A 240 12.87 -16.13 13.43
N TYR A 241 11.90 -16.66 14.18
CA TYR A 241 12.05 -17.83 15.06
C TYR A 241 11.14 -18.95 14.56
#